data_AF-A0A3N6MRI5-F1
#
_entry.id   AF-A0A3N6MRI5-F1
#
_cell.length_a   1.000
_cell.length_b   1.000
_cell.length_c   1.000
_cell.angle_alpha   90.00
_cell.angle_beta   90.00
_cell.angle_gamma   90.00
#
_symmetry.space_group_name_H-M   'P 1'
#
loop_
_entity.id
_entity.type
_entity.pdbx_description
1 polymer ?
#
loop_
_entity_poly.entity_id
_entity_poly.type
_entity_poly.pdbx_seq_one_letter_code
_entity_poly.pdbx_strand_id
1 'polypeptide(L)' 'MDRGDLLNWIRCDGPGIVDRFLPLGARADLEGVIRDGRHEVDADAYLVFVSIRALLREDGMASCDSDREAGQIMALLNA' A
#
# COMPACT_ATOMS: atom_id res chain seq x y z
N MET A 1 14.94 0.71 -4.58
CA MET A 1 14.32 1.48 -5.69
C MET A 1 14.10 2.92 -5.24
N ASP A 2 14.10 3.93 -6.12
CA ASP A 2 13.75 5.31 -5.70
C ASP A 2 12.23 5.59 -5.76
N ARG A 3 11.76 6.66 -5.11
CA ARG A 3 10.33 6.99 -5.04
C ARG A 3 9.72 7.27 -6.42
N GLY A 4 10.46 7.90 -7.32
CA GLY A 4 9.98 8.25 -8.65
C GLY A 4 9.75 7.02 -9.52
N ASP A 5 10.68 6.08 -9.47
CA ASP A 5 10.58 4.77 -10.13
C ASP A 5 9.35 3.99 -9.61
N LEU A 6 9.15 3.97 -8.29
CA LEU A 6 8.02 3.29 -7.68
C LEU A 6 6.67 3.94 -8.04
N LEU A 7 6.60 5.27 -8.06
CA LEU A 7 5.40 5.99 -8.51
C LEU A 7 5.04 5.67 -9.96
N ASN A 8 6.04 5.66 -10.85
CA ASN A 8 5.82 5.29 -12.24
C ASN A 8 5.36 3.84 -12.37
N TRP A 9 5.95 2.91 -11.60
CA TRP A 9 5.53 1.53 -11.62
C TRP A 9 4.08 1.34 -11.16
N ILE A 10 3.67 1.97 -10.05
CA ILE A 10 2.28 1.89 -9.56
C ILE A 10 1.30 2.49 -10.57
N ARG A 11 1.64 3.61 -11.21
CA ARG A 11 0.80 4.24 -12.23
C ARG A 11 0.62 3.36 -13.47
N CYS A 12 1.63 2.57 -13.83
CA CYS A 12 1.58 1.69 -15.00
C CYS A 12 1.00 0.30 -14.69
N ASP A 13 1.23 -0.24 -13.50
CA ASP A 13 0.88 -1.62 -13.11
C ASP A 13 0.53 -1.73 -11.61
N GLY A 14 -0.44 -0.93 -11.17
CA GLY A 14 -0.98 -0.98 -9.81
C GLY A 14 -1.50 -2.37 -9.39
N PRO A 15 -2.26 -3.08 -10.24
CA PRO A 15 -2.73 -4.43 -9.92
C PRO A 15 -1.59 -5.43 -9.69
N GLY A 16 -0.53 -5.38 -10.51
CA GLY A 16 0.62 -6.28 -10.38
C GLY A 16 1.41 -6.11 -9.08
N ILE A 17 1.37 -4.92 -8.48
CA ILE A 17 1.96 -4.66 -7.16
C ILE A 17 1.14 -5.32 -6.05
N VAL A 18 -0.20 -5.21 -6.10
CA VAL A 18 -1.06 -5.88 -5.12
C VAL A 18 -0.91 -7.39 -5.22
N ASP A 19 -0.92 -7.94 -6.43
CA ASP A 19 -0.77 -9.38 -6.62
C ASP A 19 0.56 -9.93 -6.11
N ARG A 20 1.64 -9.13 -6.18
CA ARG A 20 2.98 -9.57 -5.81
C ARG A 20 3.32 -9.33 -4.34
N PHE A 21 2.84 -8.25 -3.74
CA PHE A 21 3.29 -7.79 -2.42
C PHE A 21 2.19 -7.72 -1.36
N LEU A 22 0.94 -8.05 -1.69
CA LEU A 22 -0.13 -8.04 -0.69
C LEU A 22 0.15 -9.09 0.41
N PRO A 23 0.31 -8.68 1.67
CA PRO A 23 0.57 -9.60 2.77
C PRO A 23 -0.59 -10.57 3.00
N LEU A 24 -0.26 -11.80 3.37
CA LEU A 24 -1.21 -12.78 3.88
C LEU A 24 -1.97 -12.19 5.08
N GLY A 25 -3.29 -12.13 4.97
CA GLY A 25 -4.18 -11.59 6.02
C GLY A 25 -4.68 -10.16 5.78
N ALA A 26 -4.06 -9.37 4.88
CA ALA A 26 -4.46 -7.98 4.66
C ALA A 26 -5.93 -7.81 4.23
N ARG A 27 -6.49 -8.78 3.51
CA ARG A 27 -7.92 -8.79 3.17
C ARG A 27 -8.82 -9.05 4.37
N ALA A 28 -8.42 -9.94 5.27
CA ALA A 28 -9.16 -10.21 6.50
C ALA A 28 -9.11 -9.01 7.46
N ASP A 29 -7.97 -8.33 7.52
CA ASP A 29 -7.81 -7.09 8.29
C ASP A 29 -8.72 -5.98 7.73
N LEU A 30 -8.76 -5.83 6.41
CA LEU A 30 -9.67 -4.89 5.74
C LEU A 30 -11.14 -5.20 6.01
N GLU A 31 -11.55 -6.47 5.95
CA GLU A 31 -12.90 -6.89 6.31
C GLU A 31 -13.25 -6.54 7.76
N GLY A 32 -12.30 -6.66 8.69
CA GLY A 32 -12.46 -6.20 10.07
C GLY A 32 -12.73 -4.71 10.15
N VAL A 33 -11.92 -3.90 9.45
CA VAL A 33 -12.07 -2.43 9.40
C VAL A 33 -13.43 -2.00 8.83
N ILE A 34 -13.87 -2.65 7.75
CA ILE A 34 -15.17 -2.38 7.12
C ILE A 34 -16.32 -2.77 8.08
N ARG A 35 -16.22 -3.95 8.71
CA ARG A 35 -17.21 -4.49 9.65
C ARG A 35 -17.36 -3.64 10.91
N ASP A 36 -16.27 -3.04 11.38
CA ASP A 36 -16.27 -2.12 12.52
C ASP A 36 -16.92 -0.76 12.20
N GLY A 37 -17.54 -0.59 11.03
CA GLY A 37 -18.33 0.57 10.69
C GLY A 37 -17.50 1.78 10.23
N ARG A 38 -16.20 1.60 9.96
CA ARG A 38 -15.38 2.62 9.29
C ARG A 38 -15.65 2.59 7.78
N HIS A 39 -16.87 2.92 7.40
CA HIS A 39 -17.36 2.90 6.01
C HIS A 39 -16.63 3.87 5.05
N GLU A 40 -15.70 4.68 5.56
CA GLU A 40 -14.93 5.65 4.75
C GLU A 40 -13.60 5.07 4.23
N VAL A 41 -13.27 3.81 4.54
CA VAL A 41 -12.02 3.21 4.06
C VAL A 41 -12.22 2.71 2.64
N ASP A 42 -11.61 3.41 1.69
CA ASP A 42 -11.41 2.92 0.32
C ASP A 42 -10.57 1.63 0.38
N ALA A 43 -11.23 0.52 0.03
CA ALA A 43 -10.67 -0.82 0.05
C ALA A 43 -9.46 -0.96 -0.87
N ASP A 44 -9.51 -0.37 -2.05
CA ASP A 44 -8.45 -0.47 -3.04
C ASP A 44 -7.26 0.37 -2.60
N ALA A 45 -7.51 1.59 -2.09
CA ALA A 45 -6.46 2.44 -1.52
C ALA A 45 -5.75 1.76 -0.33
N TYR A 46 -6.49 1.05 0.52
CA TYR A 46 -5.92 0.30 1.64
C TYR A 46 -5.01 -0.84 1.15
N LEU A 47 -5.46 -1.64 0.19
CA LEU A 47 -4.67 -2.76 -0.34
C LEU A 47 -3.40 -2.28 -1.03
N VAL A 48 -3.47 -1.18 -1.80
CA VAL A 48 -2.31 -0.56 -2.43
C VAL A 48 -1.33 -0.05 -1.38
N PHE A 49 -1.81 0.67 -0.35
CA PHE A 49 -0.96 1.14 0.75
C PHE A 49 -0.21 -0.01 1.45
N VAL A 50 -0.92 -1.07 1.83
CA VAL A 50 -0.31 -2.21 2.53
C VAL A 50 0.71 -2.94 1.65
N SER A 51 0.46 -3.04 0.34
CA SER A 51 1.37 -3.66 -0.63
C SER A 51 2.64 -2.83 -0.84
N ILE A 52 2.54 -1.50 -0.94
CA ILE A 52 3.68 -0.59 -1.02
C ILE A 52 4.52 -0.68 0.26
N ARG A 53 3.88 -0.65 1.41
CA ARG A 53 4.53 -0.80 2.72
C ARG A 53 5.32 -2.12 2.81
N ALA A 54 4.75 -3.22 2.35
CA ALA A 54 5.40 -4.53 2.33
C ALA A 54 6.63 -4.53 1.40
N LEU A 55 6.48 -4.02 0.17
CA LEU A 55 7.57 -3.87 -0.78
C LEU A 55 8.74 -3.06 -0.20
N LEU A 56 8.47 -1.93 0.46
CA LEU A 56 9.52 -1.10 1.06
C LEU A 56 10.25 -1.82 2.19
N ARG A 57 9.54 -2.64 2.97
CA ARG A 57 10.16 -3.46 4.03
C ARG A 57 11.03 -4.58 3.44
N GLU A 58 10.59 -5.20 2.34
CA GLU A 58 11.39 -6.17 1.59
C GLU A 58 12.68 -5.55 1.02
N ASP A 59 12.64 -4.28 0.61
CA ASP A 59 13.82 -3.50 0.17
C ASP A 59 14.70 -3.02 1.35
N GLY A 60 14.40 -3.47 2.59
CA GLY A 60 15.22 -3.21 3.77
C GLY A 60 14.84 -1.97 4.59
N MET A 61 13.72 -1.31 4.28
CA MET A 61 13.25 -0.14 5.02
C MET A 61 12.64 -0.53 6.38
N ALA A 62 12.98 0.21 7.43
CA ALA A 62 12.45 -0.01 8.77
C ALA A 62 10.92 0.24 8.84
N SER A 63 10.22 -0.43 9.76
CA SER A 63 8.75 -0.40 9.83
C SER A 63 8.16 1.02 9.85
N CYS A 64 8.64 1.91 10.73
CA CYS A 64 8.09 3.26 10.82
C CYS A 64 8.37 4.11 9.57
N ASP A 65 9.54 3.93 8.97
CA ASP A 65 9.92 4.65 7.75
C ASP A 65 9.12 4.15 6.54
N SER A 66 8.87 2.84 6.46
CA SER A 66 8.06 2.23 5.40
C SER A 66 6.61 2.71 5.42
N ASP A 67 6.03 2.91 6.61
CA ASP A 67 4.66 3.40 6.76
C ASP A 67 4.57 4.86 6.32
N ARG A 68 5.56 5.68 6.69
CA ARG A 68 5.63 7.09 6.34
C ARG A 68 5.86 7.29 4.83
N GLU A 69 6.75 6.51 4.22
CA GLU A 69 7.03 6.63 2.79
C GLU A 69 5.85 6.10 1.96
N ALA A 70 5.23 4.98 2.35
CA ALA A 70 4.01 4.48 1.72
C ALA A 70 2.89 5.54 1.75
N GLY A 71 2.71 6.24 2.88
CA GLY A 71 1.75 7.34 2.99
C GLY A 71 2.05 8.52 2.05
N GLN A 72 3.33 8.89 1.90
CA GLN A 72 3.75 9.94 0.95
C GLN A 72 3.50 9.54 -0.50
N ILE A 73 3.80 8.29 -0.86
CA ILE A 73 3.52 7.74 -2.19
C ILE A 73 2.01 7.78 -2.47
N MET A 74 1.19 7.34 -1.52
CA MET A 74 -0.28 7.40 -1.65
C MET A 74 -0.81 8.82 -1.84
N ALA A 75 -0.24 9.81 -1.14
CA ALA A 75 -0.61 11.21 -1.32
C ALA A 75 -0.26 11.73 -2.73
N LEU A 76 0.88 11.32 -3.29
CA LEU A 76 1.35 11.72 -4.62
C LEU A 76 0.62 11.00 -5.76
N LEU A 77 0.03 9.83 -5.50
CA LEU A 77 -0.82 9.12 -6.47
C LEU A 77 -2.20 9.79 -6.61
N ASN A 78 -2.68 10.44 -5.55
CA ASN A 78 -3.99 11.10 -5.50
C ASN A 78 -3.93 12.62 -5.77
N ALA A 79 -2.76 13.15 -6.09
CA ALA A 79 -2.54 14.57 -6.43
C ALA A 79 -2.67 14.79 -7.95
#